data_AF-A0A9D2A2Y8-F1
#
_entry.id   AF-A0A9D2A2Y8-F1
#
_cell.length_a   1.000
_cell.length_b   1.000
_cell.length_c   1.000
_cell.angle_alpha   90.00
_cell.angle_beta   90.00
_cell.angle_gamma   90.00
#
_symmetry.space_group_name_H-M   'P 1'
#
loop_
_entity.id
_entity.type
_entity.pdbx_description
1 polymer ?
#
loop_
_entity_poly.entity_id
_entity_poly.type
_entity_poly.pdbx_seq_one_letter_code
_entity_poly.pdbx_strand_id
1 'polypeptide(L)'
;MKDGKSRKVPGELKAWEREKKLIPVMIRSYCRGKHGTKGEEVCEECKALTQYALFRLEKCPFKVNKQFCSFCKIHCYKPEMREKIKDVMKWAGPRMIFTHPVFAFKHVFQMIKYKKKLKKEEKTKGNV
;
A
#
# COMPACT_ATOMS: atom_id res chain seq x y z
N MET A 1 5.98 -19.87 -28.22
CA MET A 1 6.52 -18.66 -27.55
C MET A 1 6.47 -18.88 -26.04
N LYS A 2 7.46 -18.34 -25.33
CA LYS A 2 8.09 -18.88 -24.10
C LYS A 2 7.24 -18.86 -22.82
N ASP A 3 7.20 -20.02 -22.16
CA ASP A 3 7.41 -20.27 -20.72
C ASP A 3 6.65 -19.42 -19.67
N GLY A 4 5.39 -19.76 -19.42
CA GLY A 4 4.59 -19.30 -18.28
C GLY A 4 4.92 -20.02 -16.97
N LYS A 5 6.20 -20.10 -16.58
CA LYS A 5 6.59 -20.71 -15.29
C LYS A 5 6.21 -19.75 -14.16
N SER A 6 5.18 -20.11 -13.38
CA SER A 6 4.80 -19.46 -12.11
C SER A 6 6.02 -19.35 -11.19
N ARG A 7 6.70 -18.20 -11.25
CA ARG A 7 7.93 -17.95 -10.48
C ARG A 7 7.51 -17.67 -9.05
N LYS A 8 7.71 -18.65 -8.15
CA LYS A 8 7.45 -18.49 -6.71
C LYS A 8 8.23 -17.27 -6.21
N VAL A 9 7.51 -16.28 -5.72
CA VAL A 9 8.09 -15.03 -5.23
C VAL A 9 8.74 -15.29 -3.86
N PRO A 10 10.01 -14.92 -3.67
CA PRO A 10 10.68 -15.00 -2.37
C PRO A 10 9.83 -14.36 -1.26
N GLY A 11 9.76 -15.00 -0.09
CA GLY A 11 8.89 -14.59 1.03
C GLY A 11 9.05 -13.12 1.43
N GLU A 12 10.27 -12.60 1.28
CA GLU A 12 10.70 -11.23 1.59
C GLU A 12 10.02 -10.21 0.66
N LEU A 13 9.94 -10.49 -0.65
CA LEU A 13 9.34 -9.58 -1.64
C LEU A 13 7.80 -9.55 -1.63
N LYS A 14 7.15 -10.47 -0.91
CA LYS A 14 5.68 -10.61 -0.89
C LYS A 14 4.96 -9.36 -0.39
N ALA A 15 5.56 -8.55 0.48
CA ALA A 15 4.95 -7.31 0.95
C ALA A 15 4.95 -6.24 -0.16
N TRP A 16 6.09 -6.05 -0.83
CA TRP A 16 6.24 -5.11 -1.93
C TRP A 16 5.29 -5.42 -3.09
N GLU A 17 5.18 -6.69 -3.49
CA GLU A 17 4.27 -7.08 -4.58
C GLU A 17 2.80 -6.88 -4.24
N ARG A 18 2.42 -7.17 -2.98
CA ARG A 18 1.06 -6.93 -2.49
C ARG A 18 0.74 -5.44 -2.58
N GLU A 19 1.63 -4.56 -2.12
CA GLU A 19 1.42 -3.11 -2.25
C GLU A 19 1.36 -2.65 -3.71
N LYS A 20 2.22 -3.21 -4.59
CA LYS A 20 2.25 -2.88 -6.03
C LYS A 20 0.92 -3.19 -6.71
N LYS A 21 0.25 -4.28 -6.31
CA LYS A 21 -1.08 -4.65 -6.82
C LYS A 21 -2.22 -3.89 -6.14
N LEU A 22 -2.08 -3.59 -4.84
CA LEU A 22 -3.15 -2.99 -4.05
C LEU A 22 -3.34 -1.50 -4.33
N ILE A 23 -2.26 -0.74 -4.43
CA ILE A 23 -2.33 0.72 -4.58
C ILE A 23 -3.18 1.13 -5.79
N PRO A 24 -2.99 0.57 -7.00
CA PRO A 24 -3.83 0.90 -8.14
C PRO A 24 -5.32 0.58 -7.92
N VAL A 25 -5.63 -0.54 -7.25
CA VAL A 25 -7.01 -0.95 -6.94
C VAL A 25 -7.67 0.06 -5.99
N MET A 26 -6.94 0.48 -4.95
CA MET A 26 -7.44 1.48 -4.01
C MET A 26 -7.67 2.84 -4.67
N ILE A 27 -6.73 3.30 -5.49
CA ILE A 27 -6.85 4.57 -6.22
C ILE A 27 -8.03 4.51 -7.20
N ARG A 28 -8.21 3.39 -7.92
CA ARG A 28 -9.34 3.21 -8.84
C ARG A 28 -10.68 3.29 -8.10
N SER A 29 -10.80 2.59 -6.97
CA SER A 29 -12.02 2.62 -6.15
C SER A 29 -12.32 4.03 -5.65
N TYR A 30 -11.29 4.73 -5.15
CA TYR A 30 -11.38 6.12 -4.73
C TYR A 30 -11.84 7.06 -5.85
N CYS A 31 -11.23 6.96 -7.02
CA CYS A 31 -11.56 7.79 -8.17
C CYS A 31 -13.03 7.61 -8.57
N ARG A 32 -13.50 6.37 -8.69
CA ARG A 32 -14.90 6.06 -9.02
C ARG A 32 -15.88 6.61 -7.99
N GLY A 33 -15.61 6.42 -6.71
CA GLY A 33 -16.55 6.82 -5.65
C GLY A 33 -16.50 8.29 -5.26
N LYS A 34 -15.34 8.96 -5.36
CA LYS A 34 -15.20 10.37 -4.97
C LYS A 34 -15.28 11.33 -6.15
N HIS A 35 -14.69 10.97 -7.30
CA HIS A 35 -14.67 11.83 -8.48
C HIS A 35 -15.74 11.46 -9.52
N GLY A 36 -16.47 10.36 -9.32
CA GLY A 36 -17.58 9.96 -10.20
C GLY A 36 -17.17 9.48 -11.59
N THR A 37 -15.90 9.16 -11.81
CA THR A 37 -15.43 8.59 -13.09
C THR A 37 -16.15 7.29 -13.41
N LYS A 38 -16.73 7.21 -14.62
CA LYS A 38 -17.41 6.03 -15.16
C LYS A 38 -16.45 5.26 -16.08
N GLY A 39 -16.46 3.92 -16.00
CA GLY A 39 -15.64 3.05 -16.85
C GLY A 39 -14.39 2.46 -16.17
N GLU A 40 -13.50 1.88 -16.97
CA GLU A 40 -12.27 1.21 -16.48
C GLU A 40 -11.13 2.19 -16.14
N GLU A 41 -11.16 3.37 -16.73
CA GLU A 41 -10.12 4.38 -16.57
C GLU A 41 -10.31 5.23 -15.29
N VAL A 42 -9.19 5.75 -14.79
CA VAL A 42 -9.15 6.71 -13.68
C VAL A 42 -8.88 8.11 -14.23
N CYS A 43 -9.31 9.16 -13.52
CA CYS A 43 -9.00 10.53 -13.92
C CYS A 43 -7.48 10.77 -13.96
N GLU A 44 -7.06 11.81 -14.68
CA GLU A 44 -5.64 12.14 -14.87
C GLU A 44 -4.87 12.29 -13.56
N GLU A 45 -5.49 12.92 -12.55
CA GLU A 45 -4.89 13.07 -11.23
C GLU A 45 -4.63 11.71 -10.56
N CYS A 46 -5.62 10.80 -10.61
CA CYS A 46 -5.50 9.47 -10.03
C CYS A 46 -4.52 8.59 -10.82
N LYS A 47 -4.42 8.80 -12.13
CA LYS A 47 -3.42 8.16 -13.01
C LYS A 47 -2.02 8.60 -12.62
N ALA A 48 -1.79 9.91 -12.46
CA ALA A 48 -0.52 10.48 -12.04
C ALA A 48 -0.12 9.99 -10.63
N LEU A 49 -1.07 9.95 -9.69
CA LEU A 49 -0.83 9.40 -8.35
C LEU A 49 -0.43 7.92 -8.40
N THR A 50 -1.09 7.12 -9.23
CA THR A 50 -0.78 5.69 -9.40
C THR A 50 0.63 5.50 -9.95
N GLN A 51 0.97 6.21 -11.03
CA GLN A 51 2.30 6.13 -11.64
C GLN A 51 3.40 6.57 -10.66
N TYR A 52 3.17 7.68 -9.95
CA TYR A 52 4.08 8.16 -8.92
C TYR A 52 4.29 7.12 -7.81
N ALA A 53 3.21 6.53 -7.30
CA ALA A 53 3.28 5.55 -6.23
C ALA A 53 4.07 4.30 -6.67
N LEU A 54 3.78 3.78 -7.87
CA LEU A 54 4.49 2.63 -8.45
C LEU A 54 5.98 2.92 -8.64
N PHE A 55 6.32 4.09 -9.17
CA PHE A 55 7.70 4.53 -9.33
C PHE A 55 8.45 4.59 -7.99
N ARG A 56 7.85 5.14 -6.94
CA ARG A 56 8.46 5.15 -5.59
C ARG A 56 8.56 3.74 -4.99
N LEU A 57 7.60 2.87 -5.27
CA LEU A 57 7.66 1.47 -4.85
C LEU A 57 8.83 0.74 -5.49
N GLU A 58 9.09 0.96 -6.78
CA GLU A 58 10.19 0.32 -7.50
C GLU A 58 11.56 0.76 -7.01
N LYS A 59 11.69 2.04 -6.64
CA LYS A 59 12.91 2.62 -6.07
C LYS A 59 13.02 2.50 -4.54
N CYS A 60 12.18 1.67 -3.92
CA CYS A 60 12.16 1.53 -2.47
C CYS A 60 13.43 0.84 -1.95
N PRO A 61 14.22 1.47 -1.05
CA PRO A 61 15.44 0.85 -0.51
C PRO A 61 15.13 -0.39 0.34
N PHE A 62 13.92 -0.47 0.90
CA PHE A 62 13.48 -1.59 1.73
C PHE A 62 12.81 -2.71 0.93
N LYS A 63 12.91 -2.75 -0.41
CA LYS A 63 12.13 -3.66 -1.29
C LYS A 63 12.08 -5.12 -0.81
N VAL A 64 13.21 -5.67 -0.37
CA VAL A 64 13.32 -7.07 0.10
C VAL A 64 12.67 -7.25 1.46
N ASN A 65 12.96 -6.43 2.46
CA ASN A 65 12.37 -6.55 3.81
C ASN A 65 11.27 -5.54 4.08
N LYS A 66 10.46 -5.27 3.04
CA LYS A 66 9.53 -4.13 3.07
C LYS A 66 8.42 -4.38 4.07
N GLN A 67 8.29 -3.48 5.04
CA GLN A 67 7.13 -3.40 5.93
C GLN A 67 6.06 -2.49 5.30
N PHE A 68 5.03 -2.11 6.03
CA PHE A 68 4.04 -1.15 5.51
C PHE A 68 4.66 0.23 5.30
N CYS A 69 4.31 0.87 4.17
CA CYS A 69 4.72 2.26 3.90
C CYS A 69 4.32 3.24 5.01
N SER A 70 3.24 2.98 5.74
CA SER A 70 2.75 3.82 6.85
C SER A 70 3.69 3.86 8.06
N PHE A 71 4.53 2.84 8.24
CA PHE A 71 5.53 2.76 9.31
C PHE A 71 6.96 2.88 8.77
N CYS A 72 7.12 3.32 7.53
CA CYS A 72 8.44 3.46 6.95
C CYS A 72 9.22 4.56 7.66
N LYS A 73 10.47 4.28 8.02
CA LYS A 73 11.35 5.24 8.70
C LYS A 73 11.74 6.42 7.81
N ILE A 74 11.64 6.26 6.49
CA ILE A 74 12.00 7.31 5.52
C ILE A 74 10.75 7.98 4.95
N HIS A 75 10.90 9.26 4.66
CA HIS A 75 9.86 10.08 4.07
C HIS A 75 10.07 10.19 2.56
N CYS A 76 9.75 9.12 1.83
CA CYS A 76 9.95 9.08 0.38
C CYS A 76 8.85 9.78 -0.43
N TYR A 77 7.63 9.98 0.07
CA TYR A 77 6.63 10.71 -0.69
C TYR A 77 6.80 12.21 -0.52
N LYS A 78 6.69 12.97 -1.63
CA LYS A 78 6.50 14.42 -1.60
C LYS A 78 5.29 14.75 -0.71
N PRO A 79 5.30 15.85 0.07
CA PRO A 79 4.21 16.19 0.99
C PRO A 79 2.82 16.15 0.35
N GLU A 80 2.65 16.82 -0.79
CA GLU A 80 1.38 16.87 -1.52
C GLU A 80 0.90 15.47 -1.95
N MET A 81 1.79 14.66 -2.56
CA MET A 81 1.45 13.30 -2.99
C MET A 81 1.17 12.37 -1.79
N ARG A 82 1.79 12.64 -0.64
CA ARG A 82 1.55 11.91 0.61
C ARG A 82 0.14 12.18 1.12
N GLU A 83 -0.33 13.41 1.06
CA GLU A 83 -1.70 13.75 1.48
C GLU A 83 -2.71 13.08 0.56
N LYS A 84 -2.50 13.14 -0.76
CA LYS A 84 -3.38 12.46 -1.73
C LYS A 84 -3.47 10.96 -1.48
N ILE A 85 -2.35 10.27 -1.26
CA ILE A 85 -2.41 8.82 -0.99
C ILE A 85 -3.03 8.53 0.39
N LYS A 86 -2.84 9.39 1.40
CA LYS A 86 -3.51 9.24 2.70
C LYS A 86 -5.03 9.37 2.56
N ASP A 87 -5.51 10.30 1.74
CA ASP A 87 -6.94 10.45 1.45
C ASP A 87 -7.52 9.23 0.75
N VAL A 88 -6.80 8.69 -0.24
CA VAL A 88 -7.15 7.41 -0.88
C VAL A 88 -7.22 6.30 0.16
N MET A 89 -6.22 6.16 1.03
CA MET A 89 -6.17 5.12 2.06
C MET A 89 -7.32 5.26 3.07
N LYS A 90 -7.63 6.49 3.50
CA LYS A 90 -8.72 6.81 4.43
C LYS A 90 -10.09 6.48 3.84
N TRP A 91 -10.27 6.74 2.54
CA TRP A 91 -11.54 6.50 1.86
C TRP A 91 -11.70 5.05 1.41
N ALA A 92 -10.69 4.47 0.77
CA ALA A 92 -10.74 3.12 0.20
C ALA A 92 -10.49 2.02 1.24
N GLY A 93 -9.76 2.32 2.32
CA GLY A 93 -9.40 1.34 3.35
C GLY A 93 -10.61 0.63 3.97
N PRO A 94 -11.57 1.36 4.58
CA PRO A 94 -12.78 0.75 5.14
C PRO A 94 -13.65 0.09 4.07
N ARG A 95 -13.68 0.64 2.85
CA ARG A 95 -14.51 0.14 1.75
C ARG A 95 -13.99 -1.15 1.13
N MET A 96 -12.68 -1.40 1.22
CA MET A 96 -12.11 -2.68 0.77
C MET A 96 -12.56 -3.88 1.60
N ILE A 97 -13.13 -3.68 2.78
CA ILE A 97 -13.74 -4.77 3.56
C ILE A 97 -14.92 -5.37 2.79
N PHE A 98 -15.67 -4.56 2.05
CA PHE A 98 -16.83 -5.02 1.29
C PHE A 98 -16.46 -5.68 -0.04
N THR A 99 -15.39 -5.23 -0.69
CA THR A 99 -14.98 -5.77 -2.01
C THR A 99 -13.98 -6.92 -1.91
N HIS A 100 -13.06 -6.85 -0.94
CA HIS A 100 -11.99 -7.83 -0.73
C HIS A 100 -11.81 -8.14 0.76
N PRO A 101 -12.81 -8.76 1.41
CA PRO A 101 -12.87 -8.92 2.87
C PRO A 101 -11.61 -9.63 3.41
N VAL A 102 -11.24 -10.76 2.83
CA VAL A 102 -10.08 -11.56 3.28
C VAL A 102 -8.78 -10.74 3.23
N PHE A 103 -8.57 -9.96 2.17
CA PHE A 103 -7.38 -9.14 2.02
C PHE A 103 -7.37 -7.99 3.04
N ALA A 104 -8.50 -7.29 3.18
CA ALA A 104 -8.64 -6.17 4.09
C ALA A 104 -8.42 -6.58 5.55
N PHE A 105 -9.08 -7.64 6.02
CA PHE A 105 -8.89 -8.15 7.38
C PHE A 105 -7.45 -8.57 7.64
N LYS A 106 -6.84 -9.31 6.71
CA LYS A 106 -5.43 -9.72 6.84
C LYS A 106 -4.49 -8.52 6.87
N HIS A 107 -4.75 -7.49 6.07
CA HIS A 107 -3.96 -6.25 6.05
C HIS A 107 -4.06 -5.49 7.38
N VAL A 108 -5.29 -5.27 7.87
CA VAL A 108 -5.57 -4.58 9.14
C VAL A 108 -4.94 -5.34 10.30
N PHE A 109 -5.09 -6.67 10.35
CA PHE A 109 -4.49 -7.49 11.42
C PHE A 109 -2.96 -7.41 11.42
N GLN A 110 -2.31 -7.51 10.24
CA GLN A 110 -0.86 -7.32 10.12
C GLN A 110 -0.44 -5.91 10.58
N MET A 111 -1.22 -4.87 10.25
CA MET A 111 -0.95 -3.49 10.65
C MET A 111 -1.03 -3.32 12.17
N ILE A 112 -2.05 -3.87 12.82
CA ILE A 112 -2.24 -3.84 14.29
C ILE A 112 -1.11 -4.61 14.99
N LYS A 113 -0.78 -5.81 14.50
CA LYS A 113 0.30 -6.64 15.05
C LYS A 113 1.65 -5.91 14.97
N TYR A 114 1.93 -5.26 13.84
CA TYR A 114 3.15 -4.49 13.66
C TYR A 114 3.19 -3.27 14.59
N LYS A 115 2.10 -2.52 14.73
CA LYS A 115 1.98 -1.39 15.68
C LYS A 115 2.22 -1.83 17.13
N LYS A 116 1.69 -3.00 17.54
CA LYS A 116 1.96 -3.58 18.87
C LYS A 116 3.43 -3.95 19.05
N LYS A 117 4.08 -4.50 18.03
CA LYS A 117 5.52 -4.85 18.07
C LYS A 117 6.39 -3.60 18.26
N LEU A 118 6.14 -2.54 17.48
CA LEU A 118 6.86 -1.26 17.62
C LEU A 118 6.72 -0.68 19.03
N LYS A 119 5.50 -0.62 19.58
CA LYS A 119 5.27 -0.15 20.96
C LYS A 119 6.01 -0.97 22.01
N LYS A 120 6.17 -2.28 21.80
CA LYS A 120 6.91 -3.16 22.71
C LYS A 120 8.41 -2.85 22.65
N GLU A 121 8.96 -2.69 21.44
CA GLU A 121 10.37 -2.32 21.22
C GLU A 121 10.70 -0.93 21.81
N GLU A 122 9.79 0.05 21.68
CA GLU A 122 9.94 1.37 22.32
C GLU A 122 9.97 1.27 23.85
N LYS A 123 9.05 0.49 24.45
CA LYS A 123 9.03 0.28 25.91
C LYS A 123 10.28 -0.41 26.44
N THR A 124 10.84 -1.38 25.70
CA THR A 124 12.06 -2.08 26.13
C THR A 124 13.30 -1.19 26.07
N LYS A 125 13.35 -0.22 25.14
CA LYS A 125 14.45 0.75 25.04
C LYS A 125 14.37 1.90 26.03
N GLY A 126 13.17 2.27 26.49
CA GLY A 126 12.97 3.30 27.50
C GLY A 126 13.09 2.81 28.95
N ASN A 127 13.30 1.50 29.15
CA ASN A 127 13.44 0.86 30.46
C ASN A 127 14.89 0.37 30.70
N VAL A 128 15.83 0.85 29.87
CA VAL A 128 17.29 0.76 29.96
C VAL A 128 17.80 2.19 30.03
#